data_AF-W2SHW8-F1
#
_entry.id   AF-W2SHW8-F1
#
_cell.length_a   1.000
_cell.length_b   1.000
_cell.length_c   1.000
_cell.angle_alpha   90.00
_cell.angle_beta   90.00
_cell.angle_gamma   90.00
#
_symmetry.space_group_name_H-M   'P 1'
#
loop_
_entity.id
_entity.type
_entity.pdbx_description
1 polymer ?
#
loop_
_entity_poly.entity_id
_entity_poly.type
_entity_poly.pdbx_seq_one_letter_code
_entity_poly.pdbx_strand_id
1 'polypeptide(L)' 'MRRCGPTPALTIFVAYAPTSSYEEGVEAFYVDLEKFYREDHAFYKIIIGDFNAKVGRKKKNPGGTSHRDPRHTME' A
#
# COMPACT_ATOMS: atom_id res chain seq x y z
N MET A 1 3.08 -9.87 39.61
CA MET A 1 1.95 -9.49 38.74
C MET A 1 2.46 -9.38 37.31
N ARG A 2 1.98 -10.20 36.37
CA ARG A 2 2.35 -10.06 34.95
C ARG A 2 1.58 -8.89 34.37
N ARG A 3 2.27 -7.87 33.85
CA ARG A 3 1.62 -6.83 33.03
C ARG A 3 1.30 -7.48 31.69
N CYS A 4 0.02 -7.70 31.41
CA CYS A 4 -0.41 -8.05 30.06
C CYS A 4 -0.26 -6.80 29.21
N GLY A 5 0.35 -6.92 28.02
CA GLY A 5 0.42 -5.82 27.07
C GLY A 5 -0.98 -5.44 26.55
N PRO A 6 -1.14 -4.28 25.90
CA PRO A 6 -2.39 -3.92 25.23
C PRO A 6 -2.76 -4.98 24.20
N THR A 7 -4.04 -5.40 24.17
CA THR A 7 -4.55 -6.27 23.11
C THR A 7 -4.49 -5.53 21.78
N PRO A 8 -3.86 -6.09 20.72
CA PRO A 8 -3.86 -5.46 19.41
C PRO A 8 -5.30 -5.30 18.89
N ALA A 9 -5.66 -4.08 18.48
CA ALA A 9 -6.93 -3.78 17.83
C ALA A 9 -6.77 -3.76 16.31
N LEU A 10 -7.80 -4.20 15.58
CA LEU A 10 -7.90 -4.16 14.13
C LEU A 10 -9.09 -3.27 13.74
N THR A 11 -8.85 -2.29 12.87
CA THR A 11 -9.89 -1.46 12.24
C THR A 11 -9.94 -1.75 10.74
N ILE A 12 -11.16 -1.94 10.22
CA ILE A 12 -11.42 -2.15 8.79
C ILE A 12 -12.30 -1.00 8.30
N PHE A 13 -11.80 -0.27 7.31
CA PHE A 13 -12.51 0.78 6.59
C PHE A 13 -12.98 0.28 5.24
N VAL A 14 -14.24 0.55 4.92
CA VAL A 14 -14.81 0.33 3.59
C VAL A 14 -15.05 1.69 2.96
N ALA A 15 -14.42 1.94 1.81
CA ALA A 15 -14.52 3.21 1.11
C ALA A 15 -14.88 3.00 -0.36
N TYR A 16 -15.61 3.93 -0.94
CA TYR A 16 -15.90 3.94 -2.38
C TYR A 16 -15.54 5.31 -2.91
N ALA A 17 -14.66 5.34 -3.90
CA ALA A 17 -14.29 6.59 -4.54
C ALA A 17 -15.51 7.18 -5.27
N PRO A 18 -15.73 8.50 -5.16
CA PRO A 18 -16.78 9.14 -5.92
C PRO A 18 -16.54 8.96 -7.41
N THR A 19 -17.62 8.82 -8.18
CA THR A 19 -17.58 8.75 -9.66
C THR A 19 -17.41 10.13 -10.30
N SER A 20 -16.90 11.13 -9.55
CA SER A 20 -16.97 12.52 -9.98
C SER A 20 -16.15 12.74 -11.25
N SER A 21 -16.73 13.46 -12.21
CA SER A 21 -16.02 13.95 -13.40
C SER A 21 -15.09 15.14 -13.09
N TYR A 22 -15.19 15.69 -11.88
CA TYR A 22 -14.39 16.79 -11.38
C TYR A 22 -13.33 16.24 -10.40
N GLU A 23 -12.09 16.68 -10.61
CA GLU A 23 -10.91 16.25 -9.83
C GLU A 23 -11.05 16.61 -8.33
N GLU A 24 -11.69 17.74 -8.01
CA GLU A 24 -11.85 18.24 -6.63
C GLU A 24 -12.58 17.26 -5.70
N GLY A 25 -13.58 16.53 -6.20
CA GLY A 25 -14.30 15.53 -5.43
C GLY A 25 -13.46 14.28 -5.12
N VAL A 26 -12.56 13.93 -6.04
CA VAL A 26 -11.62 12.81 -5.88
C VAL A 26 -10.51 13.19 -4.91
N GLU A 27 -9.95 14.40 -5.04
CA GLU A 27 -8.89 14.90 -4.16
C GLU A 27 -9.39 15.02 -2.71
N ALA A 28 -10.57 15.62 -2.50
CA ALA A 28 -11.18 15.72 -1.18
C ALA A 28 -11.39 14.34 -0.54
N PHE A 29 -11.85 13.35 -1.31
CA PHE A 29 -12.02 11.99 -0.83
C PHE A 29 -10.71 11.36 -0.33
N TYR A 30 -9.60 11.52 -1.06
CA TYR A 30 -8.31 10.99 -0.63
C TYR A 30 -7.73 11.74 0.57
N VAL A 31 -7.92 13.06 0.67
CA VAL A 31 -7.51 13.87 1.82
C VAL A 31 -8.26 13.45 3.08
N ASP A 32 -9.58 13.28 3.00
CA ASP A 32 -10.40 12.83 4.12
C ASP A 32 -10.07 11.39 4.54
N LEU A 33 -9.82 10.50 3.58
CA LEU A 33 -9.40 9.13 3.85
C LEU A 33 -8.05 9.05 4.56
N GLU A 34 -7.08 9.88 4.15
CA GLU A 34 -5.77 9.97 4.81
C GLU A 34 -5.93 10.45 6.26
N LYS A 35 -6.72 11.49 6.49
CA LYS A 35 -7.00 12.01 7.82
C LYS A 35 -7.64 10.93 8.71
N PHE A 36 -8.66 10.23 8.20
CA PHE A 36 -9.32 9.15 8.93
C PHE A 36 -8.35 8.02 9.30
N TYR A 37 -7.50 7.62 8.34
CA TYR A 37 -6.47 6.60 8.59
C TYR A 37 -5.48 7.05 9.67
N ARG A 38 -5.14 8.33 9.76
CA ARG A 38 -4.20 8.85 10.78
C ARG A 38 -4.84 9.02 12.16
N GLU A 39 -6.12 9.38 12.22
CA GLU A 39 -6.86 9.57 13.47
C GLU A 39 -7.14 8.25 14.21
N ASP A 40 -7.36 7.16 13.50
CA ASP A 40 -7.58 5.85 14.13
C ASP A 40 -6.34 5.41 14.95
N HIS A 41 -6.55 4.76 16.09
CA HIS A 41 -5.47 4.33 16.98
C HIS A 41 -5.31 2.80 17.04
N ALA A 42 -5.90 2.05 16.10
CA ALA A 42 -5.74 0.61 16.05
C ALA A 42 -4.34 0.19 15.58
N PHE A 43 -3.91 -0.97 16.07
CA PHE A 43 -2.63 -1.57 15.72
C PHE A 43 -2.58 -2.00 14.24
N TYR A 44 -3.70 -2.52 13.74
CA TYR A 44 -3.86 -2.90 12.34
C TYR A 44 -4.98 -2.09 11.72
N LYS A 45 -4.72 -1.52 10.55
CA LYS A 45 -5.67 -0.73 9.79
C LYS A 45 -5.73 -1.27 8.37
N ILE A 46 -6.93 -1.59 7.90
CA ILE A 46 -7.17 -2.10 6.56
C ILE A 46 -8.18 -1.19 5.90
N ILE A 47 -7.89 -0.74 4.68
CA ILE A 47 -8.85 -0.02 3.84
C ILE A 47 -9.15 -0.91 2.63
N ILE A 48 -10.42 -1.23 2.43
CA ILE A 48 -10.94 -1.99 1.28
C ILE A 48 -11.99 -1.16 0.55
N GLY A 49 -12.09 -1.32 -0.77
CA GLY A 49 -12.94 -0.44 -1.54
C GLY A 49 -12.65 -0.42 -3.02
N ASP A 50 -13.62 0.08 -3.80
CA ASP A 50 -13.39 0.49 -5.17
C ASP A 50 -12.91 1.94 -5.19
N PHE A 51 -11.64 2.14 -5.52
CA PHE A 51 -10.99 3.44 -5.56
C PHE A 51 -11.01 4.11 -6.93
N ASN A 52 -11.58 3.44 -7.95
CA ASN A 52 -11.54 3.89 -9.35
C ASN A 52 -10.11 4.24 -9.85
N ALA A 53 -9.08 3.72 -9.20
CA ALA A 53 -7.68 4.05 -9.48
C ALA A 53 -7.05 3.02 -10.43
N LYS A 54 -6.27 3.48 -11.42
CA LYS A 54 -5.46 2.62 -12.28
C LYS A 54 -4.20 2.20 -11.54
N VAL A 55 -4.11 0.95 -11.14
CA VAL A 55 -2.85 0.40 -10.57
C VAL A 55 -1.86 0.16 -11.71
N GLY A 56 -0.67 0.73 -11.59
CA GLY A 56 0.40 0.53 -12.57
C GLY A 56 0.83 -0.94 -12.68
N ARG A 57 1.37 -1.32 -13.86
CA ARG A 57 1.96 -2.66 -14.04
C ARG A 57 3.13 -2.86 -13.08
N LYS A 58 3.10 -3.92 -12.29
CA LYS A 58 4.25 -4.37 -11.49
C LYS A 58 5.40 -4.70 -12.45
N LYS A 59 6.49 -3.93 -12.39
CA LYS A 59 7.75 -4.28 -13.10
C LYS A 59 8.27 -5.59 -12.52
N LYS A 60 8.19 -6.67 -13.29
CA LYS A 60 8.94 -7.90 -13.01
C LYS A 60 10.35 -7.66 -13.54
N ASN A 61 11.35 -7.55 -12.67
CA ASN A 61 12.74 -7.54 -13.11
C ASN A 61 13.05 -8.89 -13.77
N PRO A 62 13.37 -8.96 -15.08
CA PRO A 62 13.72 -10.23 -15.72
C PRO A 62 15.22 -10.57 -15.60
N GLY A 63 16.03 -9.70 -14.99
CA GLY A 63 17.50 -9.74 -15.11
C GLY A 63 18.24 -10.51 -14.02
N GLY A 64 17.83 -11.74 -13.74
CA GLY A 64 18.46 -12.62 -12.75
C GLY A 64 19.31 -13.76 -13.36
N THR A 65 19.97 -13.55 -14.49
CA THR A 65 20.98 -14.49 -15.00
C THR A 65 22.30 -13.76 -15.14
N SER A 66 23.17 -13.88 -14.13
CA SER A 66 24.57 -13.53 -14.28
C SER A 66 25.21 -14.56 -15.23
N HIS A 67 25.25 -14.26 -16.52
CA HIS A 67 26.25 -14.89 -17.38
C HIS A 67 27.60 -14.28 -16.96
N ARG A 68 28.32 -14.94 -16.05
CA ARG A 68 29.70 -14.55 -15.76
C ARG A 68 30.53 -14.93 -16.97
N ASP A 69 31.21 -13.96 -17.57
CA ASP A 69 32.26 -14.26 -18.55
C ASP A 69 33.35 -15.12 -17.88
N PRO A 70 33.81 -16.21 -18.53
CA PRO A 70 34.94 -16.98 -18.01
C PRO A 70 36.18 -16.08 -17.95
N ARG A 71 36.82 -16.02 -16.78
CA ARG A 71 38.12 -15.36 -16.62
C ARG A 71 39.12 -16.00 -17.59
N HIS A 72 39.74 -15.19 -18.44
CA HIS A 72 40.87 -15.65 -19.25
C HIS A 72 42.08 -15.85 -18.32
N THR A 73 42.36 -17.10 -17.96
CA THR A 73 43.71 -17.51 -17.54
C THR A 73 44.53 -17.74 -18.82
N MET A 74 45.62 -17.01 -18.96
CA MET A 74 46.79 -17.47 -19.72
C MET A 74 47.88 -17.76 -18.69
N GLU A 75 48.52 -18.91 -18.85
CA GLU A 75 49.66 -19.36 -18.04
C GLU A 75 50.86 -18.42 -18.13
#